data_AF-A0A9D4N7W3-F1
#
_entry.id   AF-A0A9D4N7W3-F1
#
_cell.length_a   1.000
_cell.length_b   1.000
_cell.length_c   1.000
_cell.angle_alpha   90.00
_cell.angle_beta   90.00
_cell.angle_gamma   90.00
#
_symmetry.space_group_name_H-M   'P 1'
#
loop_
_entity.id
_entity.type
_entity.pdbx_description
1 polymer ?
#
loop_
_entity_poly.entity_id
_entity_poly.type
_entity_poly.pdbx_seq_one_letter_code
_entity_poly.pdbx_strand_id
1 'polypeptide(L)'
;MKEFFNSSQKLEETVTSFGCRLESILEQAFEGGHLPRSAKNELMCERLLSGLHSEALKSNTRHKLDSSQQYDQLVKDIRQVEKELKLSNPLKTRAHSNVQIQPPDMQKQLKDLELKFNSLVSGIQSNVDQRIDDMMKRLDSMSIQPSFSQRPQVQQSVYPPFPTSQQNNQQPNNVRGRGNGYRGRGGIRYPKF
;
A
#
# COMPACT_ATOMS: atom_id res chain seq x y z
N MET A 1 22.73 22.09 -24.31
CA MET A 1 21.69 22.43 -23.30
C MET A 1 20.27 22.56 -23.83
N LYS A 2 19.98 23.26 -24.94
CA LYS A 2 18.61 23.35 -25.47
C LYS A 2 18.00 21.98 -25.82
N GLU A 3 18.83 21.07 -26.34
CA GLU A 3 18.42 19.70 -26.66
C GLU A 3 17.97 18.88 -25.44
N PHE A 4 18.60 19.10 -24.27
CA PHE A 4 18.23 18.43 -23.03
C PHE A 4 16.80 18.77 -22.61
N PHE A 5 16.46 20.06 -22.56
CA PHE A 5 15.13 20.52 -22.15
C PHE A 5 14.02 20.22 -23.17
N ASN A 6 14.38 20.11 -24.45
CA ASN A 6 13.43 19.74 -25.50
C ASN A 6 13.27 18.22 -25.68
N SER A 7 14.12 17.42 -25.04
CA SER A 7 14.06 15.97 -25.18
C SER A 7 12.89 15.38 -24.41
N SER A 8 12.10 14.56 -25.08
CA SER A 8 11.02 13.76 -24.47
C SER A 8 11.21 12.30 -24.83
N GLN A 9 10.61 11.42 -24.02
CA GLN A 9 10.53 9.99 -24.29
C GLN A 9 9.68 9.78 -25.56
N LYS A 10 10.16 8.94 -26.47
CA LYS A 10 9.39 8.54 -27.65
C LYS A 10 8.36 7.46 -27.29
N LEU A 11 7.31 7.31 -28.09
CA LEU A 11 6.23 6.33 -27.89
C LEU A 11 6.72 4.88 -27.70
N GLU A 12 7.74 4.47 -28.45
CA GLU A 12 8.30 3.10 -28.38
C GLU A 12 9.58 3.01 -27.51
N GLU A 13 10.00 4.12 -26.92
CA GLU A 13 11.22 4.18 -26.12
C GLU A 13 10.94 3.81 -24.67
N THR A 14 11.72 2.88 -24.11
CA THR A 14 11.60 2.54 -22.68
C THR A 14 12.15 3.67 -21.80
N VAL A 15 11.72 3.71 -20.54
CA VAL A 15 12.22 4.70 -19.56
C VAL A 15 13.75 4.62 -19.41
N THR A 16 14.32 3.42 -19.48
CA THR A 16 15.77 3.20 -19.40
C THR A 16 16.49 3.79 -20.60
N SER A 17 16.00 3.53 -21.82
CA SER A 17 16.58 4.07 -23.05
C SER A 17 16.54 5.60 -23.07
N PHE A 18 15.41 6.18 -22.63
CA PHE A 18 15.27 7.63 -22.49
C PHE A 18 16.25 8.20 -21.45
N GLY A 19 16.39 7.54 -20.29
CA GLY A 19 17.36 7.91 -19.26
C GLY A 19 18.80 7.92 -19.74
N CYS A 20 19.25 6.86 -20.42
CA CYS A 20 20.60 6.79 -21.00
C CYS A 20 20.85 7.91 -22.02
N ARG A 21 19.84 8.25 -22.83
CA ARG A 21 19.93 9.34 -23.80
C ARG A 21 20.02 10.70 -23.13
N LEU A 22 19.23 10.95 -22.08
CA LEU A 22 19.34 12.16 -21.26
C LEU A 22 20.72 12.29 -20.65
N GLU A 23 21.25 11.19 -20.09
CA GLU A 23 22.56 11.16 -19.47
C GLU A 23 23.65 11.49 -20.48
N SER A 24 23.60 10.91 -21.68
CA SER A 24 24.58 11.17 -22.74
C SER A 24 24.62 12.65 -23.15
N ILE A 25 23.45 13.30 -23.26
CA ILE A 25 23.35 14.73 -23.60
C ILE A 25 23.90 15.60 -22.45
N LEU A 26 23.65 15.19 -21.21
CA LEU A 26 24.06 15.95 -20.03
C LEU A 26 25.56 15.77 -19.73
N GLU A 27 26.12 14.59 -19.97
CA GLU A 27 27.55 14.28 -19.81
C GLU A 27 28.41 15.20 -20.71
N GLN A 28 28.00 15.41 -21.96
CA GLN A 28 28.67 16.33 -22.88
C GLN A 28 28.72 17.78 -22.34
N ALA A 29 27.68 18.21 -21.61
CA ALA A 29 27.65 19.54 -20.99
C ALA A 29 28.55 19.63 -19.75
N PHE A 30 28.74 18.52 -19.03
CA PHE A 30 29.67 18.44 -17.90
C PHE A 30 31.13 18.38 -18.34
N GLU A 31 31.44 17.62 -19.39
CA GLU A 31 32.77 17.56 -19.99
C GLU A 31 33.19 18.94 -20.52
N GLY A 32 32.25 19.70 -21.07
CA GLY A 32 32.46 21.11 -21.47
C GLY A 32 32.59 22.11 -20.31
N GLY A 33 32.45 21.68 -19.05
CA GLY A 33 32.57 22.56 -17.88
C GLY A 33 31.43 23.58 -17.71
N HIS A 34 30.30 23.40 -18.42
CA HIS A 34 29.19 24.36 -18.40
C HIS A 34 28.28 24.22 -17.17
N LEU A 35 28.37 23.11 -16.43
CA LEU A 35 27.52 22.80 -15.29
C LEU A 35 28.30 22.15 -14.14
N PRO A 36 27.91 22.39 -12.87
CA PRO A 36 28.49 21.71 -11.72
C PRO A 36 27.91 20.30 -11.55
N ARG A 37 28.76 19.30 -11.30
CA ARG A 37 28.34 17.88 -11.16
C ARG A 37 27.29 17.65 -10.07
N SER A 38 27.24 18.51 -9.04
CA SER A 38 26.21 18.46 -8.00
C SER A 38 24.78 18.62 -8.56
N ALA A 39 24.62 19.39 -9.63
CA ALA A 39 23.33 19.62 -10.27
C ALA A 39 22.90 18.49 -11.22
N LYS A 40 23.79 17.52 -11.53
CA LYS A 40 23.50 16.41 -12.46
C LYS A 40 22.25 15.65 -12.05
N ASN A 41 22.20 15.27 -10.78
CA ASN A 41 21.17 14.40 -10.24
C ASN A 41 19.78 15.07 -10.27
N GLU A 42 19.70 16.32 -9.80
CA GLU A 42 18.46 17.11 -9.77
C GLU A 42 17.92 17.35 -11.19
N LEU A 43 18.77 17.82 -12.11
CA LEU A 43 18.39 18.04 -13.52
C LEU A 43 17.90 16.76 -14.19
N MET A 44 18.57 15.63 -13.94
CA MET A 44 18.17 14.35 -14.49
C MET A 44 16.82 13.89 -13.94
N CYS A 45 16.57 14.03 -12.64
CA CYS A 45 15.30 13.68 -12.02
C CYS A 45 14.13 14.52 -12.58
N GLU A 46 14.29 15.85 -12.60
CA GLU A 46 13.27 16.77 -13.11
C GLU A 46 12.98 16.52 -14.59
N ARG A 47 14.03 16.35 -15.40
CA ARG A 47 13.87 16.12 -16.84
C ARG A 47 13.29 14.76 -17.14
N LEU A 48 13.70 13.72 -16.41
CA LEU A 48 13.17 12.38 -16.61
C LEU A 48 11.65 12.38 -16.40
N LEU A 49 11.15 12.98 -15.32
CA LEU A 49 9.72 13.02 -15.00
C LEU A 49 8.91 13.89 -15.95
N SER A 50 9.39 15.11 -16.23
CA SER A 50 8.71 16.03 -17.15
C SER A 50 8.72 15.54 -18.59
N GLY A 51 9.75 14.76 -18.96
CA GLY A 51 9.95 14.23 -20.31
C GLY A 51 9.27 12.89 -20.60
N LEU A 52 8.63 12.24 -19.63
CA LEU A 52 7.93 10.96 -19.87
C LEU A 52 6.82 11.12 -20.93
N HIS A 53 6.57 10.06 -21.71
CA HIS A 53 5.52 10.08 -22.71
C HIS A 53 4.14 9.77 -22.12
N SER A 54 4.09 8.79 -21.21
CA SER A 54 2.83 8.30 -20.63
C SER A 54 2.36 9.21 -19.49
N GLU A 55 1.18 9.80 -19.64
CA GLU A 55 0.52 10.58 -18.58
C GLU A 55 0.17 9.72 -17.37
N ALA A 56 -0.20 8.45 -17.59
CA ALA A 56 -0.44 7.49 -16.50
C ALA A 56 0.85 7.23 -15.70
N LEU A 57 1.99 7.15 -16.39
CA LEU A 57 3.29 6.97 -15.74
C LEU A 57 3.64 8.22 -14.93
N LYS A 58 3.52 9.43 -15.51
CA LYS A 58 3.76 10.71 -14.82
C LYS A 58 2.93 10.85 -13.55
N SER A 59 1.62 10.57 -13.65
CA SER A 59 0.70 10.71 -12.52
C SER A 59 1.10 9.79 -11.36
N ASN A 60 1.45 8.53 -11.67
CA ASN A 60 1.88 7.56 -10.66
C ASN A 60 3.29 7.82 -10.13
N THR A 61 4.18 8.47 -10.86
CA THR A 61 5.57 8.69 -10.43
C THR A 61 5.83 10.07 -9.83
N ARG A 62 4.86 10.99 -9.87
CA ARG A 62 5.03 12.36 -9.36
C ARG A 62 5.40 12.42 -7.88
N HIS A 63 4.74 11.61 -7.05
CA HIS A 63 5.02 11.53 -5.61
C HIS A 63 6.36 10.85 -5.29
N LYS A 64 6.95 10.11 -6.26
CA LYS A 64 8.23 9.44 -6.09
C LYS A 64 9.42 10.41 -6.13
N LEU A 65 9.25 11.58 -6.76
CA LEU A 65 10.27 12.63 -6.76
C LEU A 65 10.50 13.17 -5.34
N ASP A 66 9.41 13.37 -4.59
CA ASP A 66 9.47 13.89 -3.22
C ASP A 66 10.11 12.87 -2.26
N SER A 67 10.00 11.57 -2.56
CA SER A 67 10.56 10.50 -1.73
C SER A 67 12.00 10.10 -2.09
N SER A 68 12.38 10.21 -3.37
CA SER A 68 13.64 9.68 -3.89
C SER A 68 14.49 10.82 -4.47
N GLN A 69 15.49 11.28 -3.71
CA GLN A 69 16.42 12.32 -4.17
C GLN A 69 17.47 11.82 -5.16
N GLN A 70 17.64 10.51 -5.33
CA GLN A 70 18.65 9.91 -6.21
C GLN A 70 18.06 9.43 -7.53
N TYR A 71 18.70 9.79 -8.64
CA TYR A 71 18.29 9.45 -10.00
C TYR A 71 18.17 7.94 -10.22
N ASP A 72 19.16 7.16 -9.77
CA ASP A 72 19.13 5.70 -9.95
C ASP A 72 17.94 5.05 -9.26
N GLN A 73 17.57 5.58 -8.08
CA GLN A 73 16.41 5.10 -7.35
C GLN A 73 15.11 5.49 -8.07
N LEU A 74 15.02 6.73 -8.55
CA LEU A 74 13.89 7.20 -9.34
C LEU A 74 13.69 6.36 -10.61
N VAL A 75 14.75 6.03 -11.34
CA VAL A 75 14.67 5.18 -12.53
C VAL A 75 14.14 3.78 -12.18
N LYS A 76 14.58 3.19 -11.07
CA LYS A 76 14.06 1.89 -10.60
C LYS A 76 12.57 1.97 -10.28
N ASP A 77 12.16 3.00 -9.54
CA ASP A 77 10.77 3.21 -9.15
C ASP A 77 9.87 3.41 -10.38
N ILE A 78 10.28 4.24 -11.35
CA ILE A 78 9.53 4.46 -12.58
C ILE A 78 9.43 3.17 -13.40
N ARG A 79 10.51 2.38 -13.50
CA ARG A 79 10.47 1.07 -14.20
C ARG A 79 9.53 0.08 -13.53
N GLN A 80 9.43 0.11 -12.21
CA GLN A 80 8.49 -0.72 -11.48
C GLN A 80 7.05 -0.32 -11.83
N VAL A 81 6.73 0.98 -11.76
CA VAL A 81 5.40 1.49 -12.16
C VAL A 81 5.11 1.20 -13.63
N GLU A 82 6.10 1.32 -14.52
CA GLU A 82 5.95 0.99 -15.94
C GLU A 82 5.55 -0.48 -16.14
N LYS A 83 6.14 -1.41 -15.36
CA LYS A 83 5.78 -2.83 -15.38
C LYS A 83 4.38 -3.07 -14.80
N GLU A 84 4.04 -2.42 -13.69
CA GLU A 84 2.72 -2.54 -13.06
C GLU A 84 1.60 -2.07 -14.01
N LEU A 85 1.80 -0.94 -14.70
CA LEU A 85 0.86 -0.41 -15.69
C LEU A 85 0.71 -1.31 -16.92
N LYS A 86 1.81 -1.97 -17.35
CA LYS A 86 1.77 -2.97 -18.43
C LYS A 86 0.99 -4.23 -18.03
N LEU A 87 1.06 -4.63 -16.75
CA LEU A 87 0.34 -5.78 -16.21
C LEU A 87 -1.14 -5.47 -15.92
N SER A 88 -1.46 -4.24 -15.47
CA SER A 88 -2.83 -3.82 -15.16
C SER A 88 -3.69 -3.57 -16.40
N ASN A 89 -3.07 -3.40 -17.58
CA ASN A 89 -3.75 -3.24 -18.87
C ASN A 89 -3.54 -4.47 -19.77
N PRO A 90 -4.10 -5.65 -19.47
CA PRO A 90 -3.99 -6.82 -20.36
C PRO A 90 -4.86 -6.71 -21.63
N LEU A 91 -5.44 -5.55 -21.94
CA LEU A 91 -6.31 -5.34 -23.09
C LEU A 91 -5.63 -4.44 -24.12
N LYS A 92 -5.32 -5.05 -25.28
CA LYS A 92 -4.68 -4.52 -26.50
C LYS A 92 -3.16 -4.56 -26.51
N THR A 93 -2.60 -5.73 -26.82
CA THR A 93 -2.01 -5.98 -28.15
C THR A 93 -1.59 -7.44 -28.25
N ARG A 94 -2.24 -8.17 -29.17
CA ARG A 94 -1.70 -9.38 -29.78
C ARG A 94 -1.00 -8.94 -31.06
N ALA A 95 0.33 -9.05 -31.12
CA ALA A 95 1.11 -9.26 -32.35
C ALA A 95 2.60 -9.47 -32.04
N HIS A 96 3.02 -10.73 -32.07
CA HIS A 96 4.33 -11.26 -32.46
C HIS A 96 5.54 -10.30 -32.53
N SER A 97 6.47 -10.44 -31.58
CA SER A 97 7.90 -10.56 -31.91
C SER A 97 8.46 -11.76 -31.16
N ASN A 98 8.79 -12.77 -31.93
CA ASN A 98 9.26 -14.06 -31.48
C ASN A 98 10.79 -14.01 -31.41
N VAL A 99 11.35 -13.68 -30.25
CA VAL A 99 12.72 -14.06 -29.89
C VAL A 99 12.66 -14.68 -28.51
N GLN A 100 12.21 -15.93 -28.51
CA GLN A 100 12.14 -16.78 -27.35
C GLN A 100 13.47 -17.54 -27.24
N ILE A 101 14.49 -16.90 -26.66
CA ILE A 101 15.55 -17.66 -26.00
C ILE A 101 15.04 -17.91 -24.58
N GLN A 102 14.14 -18.89 -24.45
CA GLN A 102 13.84 -19.48 -23.15
C GLN A 102 14.72 -20.73 -23.01
N PRO A 103 15.63 -20.79 -22.02
CA PRO A 103 16.28 -22.06 -21.70
C PRO A 103 15.19 -23.03 -21.21
N PRO A 104 15.20 -24.30 -21.67
CA PRO A 104 14.14 -25.29 -21.47
C PRO A 104 13.88 -25.69 -19.99
N ASP A 105 14.67 -25.19 -19.05
CA ASP A 105 14.61 -25.57 -17.64
C ASP A 105 13.62 -24.74 -16.81
N MET A 106 13.34 -23.48 -17.17
CA MET A 106 12.45 -22.63 -16.35
C MET A 106 10.96 -23.01 -16.47
N GLN A 107 10.52 -23.53 -17.62
CA GLN A 107 9.14 -23.98 -17.78
C GLN A 107 8.84 -25.26 -16.99
N LYS A 108 9.84 -26.15 -16.84
CA LYS A 108 9.70 -27.34 -15.99
C LYS A 108 9.61 -26.95 -14.52
N GLN A 109 10.45 -26.02 -14.07
CA GLN A 109 10.41 -25.51 -12.69
C GLN A 109 9.08 -24.85 -12.35
N LEU A 110 8.48 -24.08 -13.27
CA LEU A 110 7.17 -23.47 -13.07
C LEU A 110 6.05 -24.52 -12.93
N LYS A 111 6.04 -25.55 -13.79
CA LYS A 111 5.06 -26.64 -13.69
C LYS A 111 5.24 -27.45 -12.40
N ASP A 112 6.48 -27.72 -12.00
CA ASP A 112 6.76 -28.42 -10.75
C ASP A 112 6.35 -27.61 -9.51
N LEU A 113 6.51 -26.28 -9.56
CA LEU A 113 6.03 -25.36 -8.53
C LEU A 113 4.49 -25.31 -8.48
N GLU A 114 3.83 -25.26 -9.63
CA GLU A 114 2.36 -25.31 -9.71
C GLU A 114 1.80 -26.63 -9.15
N LEU A 115 2.43 -27.77 -9.47
CA LEU A 115 2.03 -29.08 -8.93
C LEU A 115 2.24 -29.15 -7.41
N LYS A 116 3.36 -28.65 -6.90
CA LYS A 116 3.62 -28.58 -5.45
C LYS A 116 2.63 -27.67 -4.73
N PHE A 117 2.30 -26.52 -5.34
CA PHE A 117 1.33 -25.59 -4.79
C PHE A 117 -0.07 -26.21 -4.71
N ASN A 118 -0.54 -26.84 -5.80
CA ASN A 118 -1.84 -27.51 -5.83
C ASN A 118 -1.92 -28.68 -4.84
N SER A 119 -0.83 -29.43 -4.67
CA SER A 119 -0.74 -30.49 -3.66
C SER A 119 -0.82 -29.93 -2.23
N LEU A 120 -0.14 -28.82 -1.95
CA LEU A 120 -0.18 -28.18 -0.64
C LEU A 120 -1.58 -27.62 -0.32
N VAL A 121 -2.23 -26.97 -1.29
CA VAL A 121 -3.60 -26.45 -1.14
C VAL A 121 -4.58 -27.59 -0.87
N SER A 122 -4.49 -28.69 -1.63
CA SER A 122 -5.33 -29.87 -1.41
C SER A 122 -5.10 -30.50 -0.03
N GLY A 123 -3.85 -30.54 0.44
CA GLY A 123 -3.52 -31.01 1.79
C GLY A 123 -4.06 -30.11 2.90
N ILE A 124 -4.04 -28.80 2.72
CA ILE A 124 -4.66 -27.84 3.67
C ILE A 124 -6.18 -28.02 3.69
N GLN A 125 -6.80 -28.13 2.52
CA GLN A 125 -8.24 -28.36 2.37
C GLN A 125 -8.66 -29.63 3.13
N SER A 126 -7.98 -30.75 2.88
CA SER A 126 -8.29 -32.03 3.51
C SER A 126 -8.10 -32.00 5.04
N ASN A 127 -7.07 -31.32 5.55
CA ASN A 127 -6.87 -31.17 6.99
C ASN A 127 -7.96 -30.30 7.64
N VAL A 128 -8.43 -29.26 6.95
CA VAL A 128 -9.53 -28.41 7.43
C VAL A 128 -10.84 -29.20 7.44
N ASP A 129 -11.12 -29.95 6.38
CA ASP A 129 -12.33 -30.78 6.26
C ASP A 129 -12.38 -31.85 7.36
N GLN A 130 -11.27 -32.57 7.61
CA GLN A 130 -11.18 -33.53 8.70
C GLN A 130 -11.42 -32.89 10.07
N ARG A 131 -10.88 -31.69 10.29
CA ARG A 131 -11.05 -30.97 11.55
C ARG A 131 -12.47 -30.47 11.75
N ILE A 132 -13.16 -30.09 10.66
CA ILE A 132 -14.58 -29.73 10.68
C ILE A 132 -15.43 -30.97 10.98
N ASP A 133 -15.16 -32.11 10.35
CA ASP A 133 -15.87 -33.37 10.61
C ASP A 133 -15.71 -33.84 12.07
N ASP A 134 -14.50 -33.72 12.63
CA ASP A 134 -14.25 -34.05 14.03
C ASP A 134 -14.96 -33.09 14.99
N MET A 135 -15.09 -31.81 14.64
CA MET A 135 -15.88 -30.85 15.41
C MET A 135 -17.38 -31.14 15.32
N MET A 136 -17.90 -31.50 14.13
CA MET A 136 -19.31 -31.86 13.95
C MET A 136 -19.67 -33.12 14.75
N LYS A 137 -18.85 -34.17 14.68
CA LYS A 137 -19.04 -35.39 15.50
C LYS A 137 -19.03 -35.10 16.99
N ARG A 138 -18.19 -34.17 17.46
CA ARG A 138 -18.15 -33.74 18.86
C ARG A 138 -19.42 -32.98 19.27
N LEU A 139 -19.94 -32.10 18.41
CA LEU A 139 -21.17 -31.36 18.68
C LEU A 139 -22.39 -32.29 18.76
N ASP A 140 -22.49 -33.27 17.86
CA ASP A 140 -23.55 -34.28 17.90
C ASP A 140 -23.48 -35.15 19.16
N SER A 141 -22.26 -35.41 19.66
CA SER A 141 -22.07 -36.17 20.91
C SER A 141 -22.41 -35.38 22.19
N MET A 142 -22.56 -34.05 22.11
CA MET A 142 -22.90 -33.19 23.26
C MET A 142 -24.39 -32.82 23.35
N SER A 143 -25.24 -33.22 22.40
CA SER A 143 -26.65 -32.78 22.34
C SER A 143 -27.68 -33.79 22.87
N ILE A 144 -27.41 -34.49 23.98
CA ILE A 144 -28.45 -35.26 24.70
C ILE A 144 -28.31 -35.07 26.21
N GLN A 145 -29.03 -34.08 26.75
CA GLN A 145 -29.84 -34.23 27.98
C GLN A 145 -30.89 -33.10 28.08
N PRO A 146 -32.20 -33.41 28.08
CA PRO A 146 -33.23 -32.49 28.55
C PRO A 146 -33.54 -32.80 30.02
N SER A 147 -33.04 -31.99 30.96
CA SER A 147 -33.47 -32.07 32.37
C SER A 147 -34.41 -30.92 32.70
N PHE A 148 -35.71 -31.22 32.59
CA PHE A 148 -36.80 -30.55 33.30
C PHE A 148 -36.58 -30.68 34.82
N SER A 149 -36.69 -29.59 35.59
CA SER A 149 -37.35 -29.58 36.92
C SER A 149 -37.42 -28.19 37.57
N GLN A 150 -38.45 -28.05 38.39
CA GLN A 150 -39.15 -26.84 38.84
C GLN A 150 -38.52 -26.14 40.08
N ARG A 151 -38.91 -24.86 40.25
CA ARG A 151 -38.84 -23.96 41.45
C ARG A 151 -39.34 -24.64 42.76
N PRO A 152 -39.11 -24.12 44.00
CA PRO A 152 -39.54 -22.78 44.46
C PRO A 152 -38.72 -22.08 45.59
N GLN A 153 -39.24 -20.94 46.05
CA GLN A 153 -38.68 -19.89 46.93
C GLN A 153 -38.71 -20.16 48.45
N VAL A 154 -37.92 -19.40 49.23
CA VAL A 154 -38.24 -19.00 50.62
C VAL A 154 -37.72 -17.57 50.93
N GLN A 155 -38.58 -16.76 51.56
CA GLN A 155 -38.40 -15.40 52.08
C GLN A 155 -38.20 -15.39 53.61
N GLN A 156 -37.85 -14.21 54.15
CA GLN A 156 -38.03 -13.65 55.53
C GLN A 156 -36.70 -13.47 56.31
N SER A 157 -36.16 -12.25 56.52
CA SER A 157 -36.55 -11.06 57.35
C SER A 157 -36.38 -11.28 58.87
N VAL A 158 -35.59 -10.50 59.63
CA VAL A 158 -35.98 -9.37 60.54
C VAL A 158 -34.74 -9.07 61.44
N TYR A 159 -33.98 -7.97 61.27
CA TYR A 159 -34.00 -6.64 61.97
C TYR A 159 -32.83 -6.39 62.98
N PRO A 160 -32.53 -5.13 63.41
CA PRO A 160 -31.20 -4.47 63.35
C PRO A 160 -30.77 -3.91 64.75
N PRO A 161 -30.24 -2.67 64.98
CA PRO A 161 -29.23 -1.79 64.33
C PRO A 161 -28.11 -1.36 65.33
N PHE A 162 -27.16 -0.49 64.91
CA PHE A 162 -26.66 0.74 65.60
C PHE A 162 -25.20 1.13 65.24
N PRO A 163 -24.81 2.43 65.41
CA PRO A 163 -23.87 3.17 64.56
C PRO A 163 -22.49 3.34 65.26
N THR A 164 -21.49 3.96 64.66
CA THR A 164 -21.10 5.36 64.94
C THR A 164 -19.90 5.74 64.08
N SER A 165 -19.90 7.00 63.67
CA SER A 165 -18.95 7.82 62.93
C SER A 165 -17.53 7.96 63.48
N GLN A 166 -16.55 8.18 62.59
CA GLN A 166 -15.51 9.24 62.62
C GLN A 166 -14.84 9.30 61.22
N GLN A 167 -14.90 10.42 60.49
CA GLN A 167 -13.87 11.48 60.37
C GLN A 167 -12.48 10.93 59.94
N ASN A 168 -11.73 11.47 58.97
CA ASN A 168 -11.74 12.77 58.31
C ASN A 168 -10.72 12.75 57.13
N ASN A 169 -10.94 13.62 56.13
CA ASN A 169 -9.93 14.40 55.39
C ASN A 169 -8.77 13.74 54.59
N GLN A 170 -8.79 13.82 53.25
CA GLN A 170 -8.09 14.88 52.48
C GLN A 170 -8.27 14.75 50.95
N GLN A 171 -9.07 15.70 50.44
CA GLN A 171 -8.99 16.48 49.20
C GLN A 171 -8.98 15.89 47.75
N PRO A 172 -9.54 16.67 46.80
CA PRO A 172 -9.88 16.27 45.44
C PRO A 172 -8.95 16.88 44.38
N ASN A 173 -9.01 16.41 43.13
CA ASN A 173 -8.75 17.30 42.01
C ASN A 173 -9.75 17.10 40.87
N ASN A 174 -10.46 18.21 40.62
CA ASN A 174 -11.36 18.48 39.52
C ASN A 174 -10.65 18.38 38.17
N VAL A 175 -11.32 17.86 37.13
CA VAL A 175 -11.55 18.63 35.90
C VAL A 175 -12.88 18.19 35.26
N ARG A 176 -13.91 19.04 35.42
CA ARG A 176 -15.09 19.09 34.55
C ARG A 176 -14.82 20.13 33.45
N GLY A 177 -14.97 19.71 32.20
CA GLY A 177 -15.83 20.39 31.22
C GLY A 177 -15.38 21.67 30.51
N ARG A 178 -15.99 21.82 29.32
CA ARG A 178 -16.11 23.00 28.44
C ARG A 178 -14.84 23.35 27.66
N GLY A 179 -14.88 23.51 26.34
CA GLY A 179 -15.86 24.25 25.57
C GLY A 179 -15.33 25.67 25.34
N ASN A 180 -14.71 25.90 24.19
CA ASN A 180 -14.44 27.19 23.54
C ASN A 180 -13.92 26.84 22.12
N GLY A 181 -14.36 27.42 21.03
CA GLY A 181 -14.80 28.80 20.85
C GLY A 181 -13.72 29.54 20.06
N TYR A 182 -13.72 29.41 18.74
CA TYR A 182 -13.01 30.34 17.85
C TYR A 182 -13.98 30.89 16.80
N ARG A 183 -14.36 32.14 17.02
CA ARG A 183 -14.84 33.09 16.02
C ARG A 183 -13.63 33.63 15.24
N GLY A 184 -13.82 33.93 13.95
CA GLY A 184 -12.98 34.86 13.19
C GLY A 184 -12.96 34.55 11.69
N ARG A 185 -13.88 35.11 10.90
CA ARG A 185 -13.72 36.32 10.04
C ARG A 185 -12.79 36.13 8.83
N GLY A 186 -13.38 36.19 7.64
CA GLY A 186 -12.66 36.32 6.37
C GLY A 186 -13.59 36.26 5.17
N GLY A 187 -14.48 37.24 5.03
CA GLY A 187 -15.36 37.36 3.86
C GLY A 187 -14.58 37.89 2.65
N ILE A 188 -14.65 37.18 1.53
CA ILE A 188 -14.19 37.65 0.22
C ILE A 188 -15.45 37.98 -0.60
N ARG A 189 -15.64 39.27 -0.89
CA ARG A 189 -16.60 39.76 -1.88
C ARG A 189 -15.94 39.69 -3.26
N TYR A 190 -16.59 39.05 -4.21
CA TYR A 190 -16.28 39.20 -5.63
C TYR A 190 -17.13 40.33 -6.23
N PRO A 191 -16.60 41.14 -7.16
CA PRO A 191 -17.38 42.10 -7.92
C PRO A 191 -18.27 41.37 -8.95
N LYS A 192 -19.48 41.89 -9.13
CA LYS A 192 -20.40 41.49 -10.19
C LYS A 192 -19.95 42.13 -11.52
N PHE A 193 -20.11 41.35 -12.59
CA PHE A 193 -20.04 41.81 -13.99
C PHE A 193 -21.11 42.85 -14.29
#